data_AF-A0A5B7HUA2-F1
#
_entry.id   AF-A0A5B7HUA2-F1
#
_cell.length_a   1.000
_cell.length_b   1.000
_cell.length_c   1.000
_cell.angle_alpha   90.00
_cell.angle_beta   90.00
_cell.angle_gamma   90.00
#
_symmetry.space_group_name_H-M   'P 1'
#
loop_
_entity.id
_entity.type
_entity.pdbx_description
1 polymer ?
#
loop_
_entity_poly.entity_id
_entity_poly.type
_entity_poly.pdbx_seq_one_letter_code
_entity_poly.pdbx_strand_id
1 'polypeptide(L)' 'MCHRAGFDEADDDDVQDLLQSHAEPLSNDELIELNKASQEAEKEGDEEEEPVCGLDIKTLRKCLSGIKKSSGNPEGT' A
#
# COMPACT_ATOMS: atom_id res chain seq x y z
N MET A 1 -39.12 -15.01 -7.36
CA MET A 1 -38.19 -14.13 -6.61
C MET A 1 -36.81 -14.74 -6.78
N CYS A 2 -35.90 -14.02 -7.43
CA CYS A 2 -34.57 -14.50 -7.77
C CYS A 2 -33.62 -14.13 -6.61
N HIS A 3 -33.17 -15.09 -5.80
CA HIS A 3 -32.05 -14.84 -4.90
C HIS A 3 -30.75 -14.90 -5.71
N ARG A 4 -30.13 -13.74 -5.85
CA ARG A 4 -28.87 -13.51 -6.58
C ARG A 4 -27.72 -13.87 -5.65
N ALA A 5 -26.88 -14.80 -6.11
CA ALA A 5 -25.52 -15.09 -5.65
C ALA A 5 -25.30 -15.19 -4.13
N GLY A 6 -25.45 -16.40 -3.58
CA GLY A 6 -24.54 -16.99 -2.58
C GLY A 6 -24.35 -16.32 -1.21
N PHE A 7 -25.02 -15.21 -0.94
CA PHE A 7 -25.03 -14.55 0.37
C PHE A 7 -26.43 -14.62 0.94
N ASP A 8 -26.50 -15.04 2.20
CA ASP A 8 -27.73 -15.02 2.98
C ASP A 8 -28.08 -13.57 3.36
N GLU A 9 -29.37 -13.26 3.41
CA GLU A 9 -29.83 -11.96 3.87
C GLU A 9 -29.70 -11.91 5.38
N ALA A 10 -28.93 -10.94 5.90
CA ALA A 10 -28.80 -10.78 7.34
C ALA A 10 -30.15 -10.38 7.94
N ASP A 11 -30.57 -11.08 8.99
CA ASP A 11 -31.78 -10.79 9.73
C ASP A 11 -31.51 -9.98 11.02
N ASP A 12 -32.58 -9.66 11.75
CA ASP A 12 -32.45 -8.88 12.99
C ASP A 12 -31.69 -9.66 14.07
N ASP A 13 -31.75 -11.00 14.06
CA ASP A 13 -31.03 -11.84 15.03
C ASP A 13 -29.52 -11.80 14.74
N ASP A 14 -29.10 -11.85 13.47
CA ASP A 14 -27.70 -11.68 13.07
C ASP A 14 -27.10 -10.36 13.58
N VAL A 15 -27.89 -9.28 13.52
CA VAL A 15 -27.47 -7.96 14.01
C VAL A 15 -27.40 -7.93 15.54
N GLN A 16 -28.35 -8.55 16.23
CA GLN A 16 -28.32 -8.62 17.70
C GLN A 16 -27.11 -9.42 18.20
N ASP A 17 -26.81 -10.57 17.57
CA ASP A 17 -25.67 -11.40 17.94
C ASP A 17 -24.34 -10.66 17.77
N LEU A 18 -24.20 -9.88 16.70
CA LEU A 18 -23.02 -9.04 16.48
C LEU A 18 -22.88 -7.96 17.56
N LEU A 19 -23.97 -7.27 17.88
CA LEU A 19 -23.96 -6.23 18.91
C LEU A 19 -23.66 -6.79 20.29
N GLN A 20 -24.21 -7.96 20.61
CA GLN A 20 -24.00 -8.62 21.88
C GLN A 20 -22.56 -9.12 22.03
N SER A 21 -21.96 -9.67 20.98
CA SER A 21 -20.58 -10.17 21.01
C SER A 21 -19.52 -9.06 21.16
N HIS A 22 -19.86 -7.82 20.84
CA HIS A 22 -18.99 -6.65 20.96
C HIS A 22 -19.54 -5.55 21.88
N ALA A 23 -20.48 -5.90 22.77
CA ALA A 23 -21.09 -4.95 23.70
C ALA A 23 -20.11 -4.48 24.78
N GLU A 24 -19.11 -5.30 25.09
CA GLU A 24 -18.13 -5.00 26.13
C GLU A 24 -16.97 -4.17 25.56
N PRO A 25 -16.60 -3.05 26.20
CA PRO A 25 -15.44 -2.28 25.79
C PRO A 25 -14.16 -3.05 26.11
N LEU A 26 -13.16 -2.88 25.25
CA LEU A 26 -11.83 -3.40 25.49
C LEU A 26 -11.22 -2.79 26.76
N SER A 27 -10.51 -3.63 27.51
CA SER A 27 -9.68 -3.19 28.61
C SER A 27 -8.42 -2.45 28.10
N ASN A 28 -7.77 -1.70 28.99
CA ASN A 28 -6.54 -0.99 28.64
C ASN A 28 -5.41 -1.94 28.23
N ASP A 29 -5.33 -3.12 28.84
CA ASP A 29 -4.28 -4.10 28.52
C ASP A 29 -4.49 -4.70 27.12
N GLU A 30 -5.74 -5.02 26.76
CA GLU A 30 -6.12 -5.49 25.43
C GLU A 30 -5.86 -4.43 24.35
N LEU A 31 -6.14 -3.15 24.64
CA LEU A 31 -5.82 -2.04 23.74
C LEU A 31 -4.31 -1.91 23.50
N ILE A 32 -3.49 -2.07 24.54
CA ILE A 32 -2.03 -2.02 24.44
C ILE A 32 -1.51 -3.20 23.59
N GLU A 33 -2.07 -4.39 23.77
CA GLU A 33 -1.72 -5.58 22.99
C GLU A 33 -2.11 -5.41 21.51
N LEU A 34 -3.32 -4.94 21.23
CA LEU A 34 -3.79 -4.67 19.88
C LEU A 34 -2.92 -3.63 19.16
N ASN A 35 -2.53 -2.56 19.85
CA ASN A 35 -1.61 -1.56 19.31
C ASN A 35 -0.24 -2.17 18.95
N LYS A 36 0.29 -3.09 19.76
CA LYS A 36 1.55 -3.77 19.44
C LYS A 36 1.40 -4.69 18.23
N ALA A 37 0.34 -5.50 18.18
CA ALA A 37 0.06 -6.38 17.05
C ALA A 37 -0.12 -5.60 15.74
N SER A 38 -0.78 -4.44 15.79
CA SER A 38 -0.93 -3.54 14.63
C SER A 38 0.42 -3.01 14.14
N GLN A 39 1.32 -2.63 15.05
CA GLN A 39 2.66 -2.14 14.69
C GLN A 39 3.58 -3.25 14.16
N GLU A 40 3.36 -4.50 14.55
CA GLU A 40 4.06 -5.66 13.99
C GLU A 40 3.58 -5.95 12.56
N ALA A 41 2.26 -5.90 12.32
CA ALA A 41 1.69 -6.08 10.98
C ALA A 41 2.07 -4.96 10.00
N GLU A 42 2.21 -3.71 10.46
CA GLU A 42 2.65 -2.59 9.61
C GLU A 42 4.10 -2.77 9.12
N LYS A 43 4.97 -3.37 9.95
CA LYS A 43 6.37 -3.65 9.58
C LYS A 43 6.53 -4.81 8.60
N GLU A 44 5.53 -5.66 8.44
CA GLU A 44 5.52 -6.75 7.45
C GLU A 44 5.16 -6.26 6.04
N GLY A 45 4.54 -5.08 5.92
CA GLY A 45 4.28 -4.40 4.64
C GLY A 45 5.35 -3.39 4.20
N ASP A 46 6.35 -3.14 5.05
CA ASP A 46 7.51 -2.26 4.80
C ASP A 46 8.67 -3.03 4.13
N GLU A 47 8.36 -4.02 3.30
CA GLU A 47 9.23 -4.30 2.16
C GLU A 47 8.97 -3.18 1.15
N GLU A 48 9.47 -1.96 1.43
CA GLU A 48 9.54 -0.94 0.40
C GLU A 48 10.23 -1.59 -0.80
N GLU A 49 9.52 -1.74 -1.92
CA GLU A 49 10.20 -2.00 -3.18
C GLU A 49 11.26 -0.91 -3.29
N GLU A 50 12.55 -1.31 -3.27
CA GLU A 50 13.65 -0.37 -3.44
C GLU A 50 13.28 0.57 -4.58
N PRO A 51 13.30 1.90 -4.38
CA PRO A 51 12.93 2.82 -5.43
C PRO A 51 13.84 2.54 -6.62
N VAL A 52 13.28 1.89 -7.67
CA VAL A 52 14.00 1.32 -8.82
C VAL A 52 15.21 2.18 -9.11
N CYS A 53 16.40 1.72 -8.69
CA CYS A 53 17.59 2.51 -8.43
C CYS A 53 17.70 3.69 -9.40
N GLY A 54 17.07 4.80 -9.01
CA GLY A 54 16.69 5.83 -9.95
C GLY A 54 17.95 6.43 -10.53
N LEU A 55 18.10 6.33 -11.86
CA LEU A 55 19.29 6.75 -12.58
C LEU A 55 19.79 8.08 -12.01
N ASP A 56 20.96 8.04 -11.38
CA ASP A 56 21.40 9.17 -10.57
C ASP A 56 21.56 10.44 -11.44
N ILE A 57 21.41 11.62 -10.83
CA ILE A 57 21.42 12.90 -11.55
C ILE A 57 22.78 13.15 -12.26
N LYS A 58 23.90 12.66 -11.71
CA LYS A 58 25.24 12.79 -12.34
C LYS A 58 25.33 11.90 -13.59
N THR A 59 24.70 10.74 -13.58
CA THR A 59 24.62 9.78 -14.67
C THR A 59 23.71 10.31 -15.78
N LEU A 60 22.55 10.88 -15.46
CA LEU A 60 21.72 11.60 -16.43
C LEU A 60 22.50 12.72 -17.14
N ARG A 61 23.20 13.56 -16.37
CA ARG A 61 23.98 14.69 -16.92
C ARG A 61 25.09 14.21 -17.85
N LYS A 62 25.76 13.10 -17.51
CA LYS A 62 26.80 12.49 -18.34
C LYS A 62 26.21 11.96 -19.66
N CYS A 63 25.07 11.27 -19.61
CA CYS A 63 24.37 10.77 -20.80
C CYS A 63 23.97 11.92 -21.74
N LEU A 64 23.33 12.97 -21.20
CA LEU A 64 22.95 14.18 -21.93
C LEU A 64 24.16 14.87 -22.59
N SER A 65 25.29 14.91 -21.88
CA SER A 65 26.53 15.47 -22.41
C SER A 65 27.11 14.66 -23.58
N GLY A 66 26.94 13.32 -23.56
CA GLY A 66 27.33 12.44 -24.67
C GLY A 66 26.46 12.66 -25.91
N ILE A 67 25.14 12.76 -25.72
CA ILE A 67 24.17 12.99 -26.81
C ILE A 67 24.41 14.36 -27.47
N LYS A 68 24.64 15.42 -26.68
CA LYS A 68 24.96 16.76 -27.19
C LYS A 68 26.23 16.79 -28.05
N LYS A 69 27.20 15.92 -27.76
CA LYS A 69 28.45 15.82 -28.52
C LYS A 69 28.29 15.00 -29.80
N SER A 70 27.41 14.00 -29.80
CA SER A 70 27.14 13.17 -30.99
C SER A 70 26.12 13.79 -31.94
N SER A 71 25.28 14.72 -31.47
CA SER A 71 24.33 15.48 -32.29
C SER A 71 24.97 16.70 -32.97
N GLY A 72 26.30 16.71 -33.11
CA GLY A 72 26.99 17.68 -33.95
C GLY A 72 26.44 17.58 -35.38
N ASN A 73 25.70 18.61 -35.79
CA ASN A 73 25.29 18.80 -37.17
C ASN A 73 26.55 18.75 -38.04
N PRO A 74 26.64 17.95 -39.12
CA PRO A 74 27.75 18.09 -40.04
C PRO A 74 27.63 19.46 -40.71
N GLU A 75 28.73 20.20 -40.62
CA GLU A 75 29.00 21.44 -41.35
C GLU A 75 28.51 21.33 -42.82
N GLY A 76 27.71 22.30 -43.26
CA GLY A 76 27.11 22.32 -44.58
C GLY A 76 26.96 23.74 -45.13
N THR A 77 27.95 24.11 -45.96
CA THR A 77 28.09 25.27 -46.89
C THR A 77 28.21 26.68 -46.32
#